data_AF-A0A2D8RN02-F1
#
_entry.id   AF-A0A2D8RN02-F1
#
_cell.length_a   1.000
_cell.length_b   1.000
_cell.length_c   1.000
_cell.angle_alpha   90.00
_cell.angle_beta   90.00
_cell.angle_gamma   90.00
#
_symmetry.space_group_name_H-M   'P 1'
#
loop_
_entity.id
_entity.type
_entity.pdbx_description
1 polymer ?
#
loop_
_entity_poly.entity_id
_entity_poly.type
_entity_poly.pdbx_seq_one_letter_code
_entity_poly.pdbx_strand_id
1 'polypeptide(L)' 'RELQMRTWSKLRPTTEKRSPLWLFEKIQTMRNSFICKAGRFTRPAGKPTLTMNANPIVEQYMSNYLDAA' A
#
# COMPACT_ATOMS: atom_id res chain seq x y z
N ARG A 1 -0.62 -2.10 9.66
CA ARG A 1 -1.59 -1.04 10.05
C ARG A 1 -0.87 0.30 10.23
N GLU A 2 0.22 0.36 10.98
CA GLU A 2 1.01 1.59 11.16
C GLU A 2 1.45 2.25 9.85
N LEU A 3 1.99 1.46 8.90
CA LEU A 3 2.35 1.97 7.58
C LEU A 3 1.16 2.68 6.90
N GLN A 4 -0.05 2.09 6.95
CA GLN A 4 -1.25 2.72 6.40
C GLN A 4 -1.67 4.00 7.15
N MET A 5 -1.38 4.11 8.45
CA MET A 5 -1.63 5.35 9.21
C MET A 5 -0.64 6.46 8.86
N ARG A 6 0.60 6.12 8.49
CA ARG A 6 1.62 7.09 8.02
C ARG A 6 1.34 7.56 6.60
N THR A 7 0.92 6.63 5.72
CA THR A 7 0.65 6.92 4.32
C THR A 7 -0.67 7.64 4.07
N TRP A 8 -1.73 7.32 4.84
CA TRP A 8 -3.08 7.83 4.58
C TRP A 8 -3.57 8.77 5.67
N SER A 9 -4.24 9.84 5.25
CA SER A 9 -4.99 10.72 6.13
C SER A 9 -6.13 9.98 6.84
N LYS A 10 -6.50 10.47 8.03
CA LYS A 10 -7.67 9.98 8.76
C LYS A 10 -8.91 10.14 7.88
N LEU A 11 -9.64 9.06 7.65
CA LEU A 11 -10.80 9.05 6.75
C LEU A 11 -12.10 9.34 7.51
N ARG A 12 -12.17 9.00 8.80
CA ARG A 12 -13.38 9.12 9.61
C ARG A 12 -13.23 10.19 10.69
N PRO A 13 -14.30 10.95 10.99
CA PRO A 13 -14.33 11.84 12.14
C PRO A 13 -14.37 11.03 13.43
N THR A 14 -14.03 11.68 14.55
CA THR A 14 -14.12 11.08 15.88
C THR A 14 -15.59 10.90 16.25
N THR A 15 -16.09 9.67 16.19
CA THR A 15 -17.45 9.33 16.62
C THR A 15 -17.44 8.75 18.04
N GLU A 16 -18.51 8.95 18.80
CA GLU A 16 -18.69 8.36 20.14
C GLU A 16 -18.51 6.83 20.14
N LYS A 17 -18.95 6.18 19.05
CA LYS A 17 -18.64 4.76 18.78
C LYS A 17 -17.16 4.60 18.41
N ARG A 18 -16.49 3.60 19.03
CA ARG A 18 -15.08 3.21 18.87
C ARG A 18 -14.73 2.66 17.47
N SER A 19 -15.13 3.35 16.41
CA SER A 19 -14.72 3.02 15.05
C SER A 19 -13.29 3.51 14.81
N PRO A 20 -12.45 2.73 14.11
CA PRO A 20 -11.09 3.17 13.76
C PRO A 20 -11.15 4.39 12.83
N LEU A 21 -10.32 5.39 13.10
CA LEU A 21 -10.25 6.64 12.31
C LEU A 21 -9.74 6.42 10.88
N TRP A 22 -8.94 5.36 10.68
CA TRP A 22 -8.43 4.94 9.38
C TRP A 22 -9.15 3.68 8.90
N LEU A 23 -9.38 3.61 7.60
CA LEU A 23 -9.87 2.41 6.96
C LEU A 23 -8.67 1.51 6.64
N PHE A 24 -8.55 0.41 7.39
CA PHE A 24 -7.45 -0.53 7.17
C PHE A 24 -7.77 -1.51 6.06
N GLU A 25 -6.92 -1.53 5.04
CA GLU A 25 -6.93 -2.59 4.06
C GLU A 25 -6.31 -3.87 4.64
N LYS A 26 -6.91 -5.02 4.35
CA LYS A 26 -6.35 -6.32 4.73
C LYS A 26 -5.00 -6.51 4.04
N ILE A 27 -4.04 -7.11 4.77
CA ILE A 27 -2.72 -7.44 4.22
C ILE A 27 -2.85 -8.31 2.95
N GLN A 28 -3.84 -9.21 2.90
CA GLN A 28 -4.08 -10.05 1.73
C GLN A 28 -4.48 -9.23 0.49
N THR A 29 -5.32 -8.20 0.64
CA THR A 29 -5.75 -7.36 -0.47
C THR A 29 -4.58 -6.54 -1.00
N MET A 30 -3.74 -6.01 -0.10
CA MET A 30 -2.48 -5.37 -0.46
C MET A 30 -1.57 -6.33 -1.21
N ARG A 31 -1.35 -7.55 -0.68
CA ARG A 31 -0.51 -8.57 -1.31
C ARG A 31 -1.01 -8.94 -2.71
N ASN A 32 -2.32 -9.09 -2.89
CA ASN A 32 -2.89 -9.38 -4.20
C ASN A 32 -2.68 -8.22 -5.17
N SER A 33 -2.83 -6.98 -4.70
CA SER A 33 -2.63 -5.78 -5.52
C SER A 33 -1.16 -5.53 -5.88
N PHE A 34 -0.23 -5.88 -5.00
CA PHE A 34 1.20 -5.60 -5.18
C PHE A 34 1.98 -6.79 -5.75
N ILE A 35 1.87 -7.95 -5.11
CA ILE A 35 2.70 -9.12 -5.42
C ILE A 35 2.06 -9.95 -6.52
N CYS A 36 0.75 -10.23 -6.44
CA CYS A 36 0.09 -11.08 -7.43
C CYS A 36 -0.14 -10.38 -8.78
N LYS A 37 -0.27 -9.04 -8.80
CA LYS A 37 -0.33 -8.26 -10.05
C LYS A 37 1.05 -7.93 -10.63
N ALA A 38 2.10 -7.99 -9.81
CA ALA A 38 3.45 -7.82 -10.33
C ALA A 38 3.85 -9.06 -11.13
N GLY A 39 4.47 -8.83 -12.29
CA GLY A 39 5.01 -9.91 -13.10
C GLY A 39 6.29 -10.50 -12.47
N ARG A 40 7.10 -9.67 -11.80
CA ARG A 40 8.38 -10.12 -11.26
C ARG A 40 8.81 -9.29 -10.05
N PHE A 41 9.26 -9.95 -8.98
CA PHE A 41 9.97 -9.31 -7.87
C PHE A 41 11.42 -9.79 -7.84
N THR A 42 12.35 -8.88 -8.10
CA THR A 42 13.79 -9.20 -8.24
C THR A 42 14.67 -8.25 -7.46
N ARG A 43 15.95 -8.57 -7.35
CA ARG A 43 16.97 -7.74 -6.71
C ARG A 43 18.18 -7.50 -7.62
N PRO A 44 18.02 -6.81 -8.77
CA PRO A 44 19.16 -6.45 -9.60
C PRO A 44 20.11 -5.54 -8.80
N ALA A 45 21.41 -5.87 -8.79
CA ALA A 45 22.43 -5.12 -8.07
C ALA A 45 22.10 -4.86 -6.57
N GLY A 46 21.36 -5.76 -5.94
CA GLY A 46 20.93 -5.64 -4.53
C GLY A 46 19.75 -4.68 -4.30
N LYS A 47 19.23 -4.02 -5.34
CA LYS A 47 18.09 -3.10 -5.22
C LYS A 47 16.78 -3.86 -5.43
N PRO A 48 15.82 -3.84 -4.48
CA PRO A 48 14.51 -4.46 -4.69
C PRO A 48 13.79 -3.77 -5.86
N THR A 49 13.45 -4.55 -6.88
CA THR A 49 12.79 -4.08 -8.10
C THR A 49 11.54 -4.93 -8.36
N LEU A 50 10.40 -4.27 -8.39
CA LEU A 50 9.11 -4.87 -8.73
C LEU A 50 8.75 -4.47 -10.17
N THR A 51 8.67 -5.46 -11.07
CA THR A 51 8.25 -5.28 -12.45
C THR A 51 6.78 -5.64 -12.57
N MET A 52 5.97 -4.73 -13.12
CA MET A 52 4.53 -4.94 -13.30
C MET A 52 4.06 -4.37 -14.64
N ASN A 53 2.90 -4.85 -15.10
CA ASN A 53 2.22 -4.21 -16.22
C ASN A 53 1.86 -2.78 -15.86
N ALA A 54 2.01 -1.86 -16.82
CA ALA A 54 1.75 -0.44 -16.62
C ALA A 54 0.31 -0.24 -16.11
N ASN A 55 0.19 0.19 -14.86
CA ASN A 55 -1.08 0.50 -14.22
C ASN A 55 -0.89 1.74 -13.32
N PRO A 56 -1.33 2.93 -13.78
CA PRO A 56 -1.06 4.18 -13.09
C PRO A 56 -1.69 4.23 -11.68
N ILE A 57 -2.79 3.51 -11.47
CA ILE A 57 -3.46 3.43 -10.16
C ILE A 57 -2.57 2.68 -9.17
N VAL A 58 -2.02 1.54 -9.59
CA VAL A 58 -1.15 0.71 -8.74
C VAL A 58 0.19 1.40 -8.50
N GLU A 59 0.75 2.07 -9.51
CA GLU A 59 1.98 2.85 -9.40
C GLU A 59 1.86 3.98 -8.38
N GLN A 60 0.81 4.81 -8.48
CA GLN A 60 0.57 5.88 -7.52
C GLN A 60 0.32 5.32 -6.11
N TYR A 61 -0.49 4.27 -6.01
CA TYR A 61 -0.79 3.61 -4.74
C TYR A 61 0.48 3.08 -4.07
N MET A 62 1.41 2.49 -4.84
CA MET A 62 2.71 2.03 -4.35
C MET A 62 3.64 3.16 -3.94
N SER A 63 3.71 4.22 -4.76
CA SER A 63 4.57 5.37 -4.50
C SER A 63 4.27 5.98 -3.14
N ASN A 64 2.98 6.08 -2.77
CA ASN A 64 2.55 6.56 -1.47
C ASN A 64 3.10 5.72 -0.29
N TYR A 65 3.22 4.39 -0.45
CA TYR A 65 3.76 3.52 0.60
C TYR A 65 5.28 3.52 0.64
N LEU A 66 5.96 3.64 -0.50
CA LEU A 66 7.41 3.70 -0.56
C LEU A 66 7.97 5.01 -0.02
N ASP A 67 7.24 6.11 -0.20
CA ASP A 67 7.59 7.42 0.38
C ASP A 67 7.42 7.46 1.91
N ALA A 68 6.46 6.69 2.43
CA ALA A 68 6.13 6.65 3.86
C ALA A 68 6.94 5.62 4.68
N ALA A 69 7.77 4.79 4.04
CA ALA A 69 8.51 3.67 4.64
C ALA A 69 9.93 4.08 5.06
#